data_AF-A0A2R6GYB4-F1
#
_entry.id   AF-A0A2R6GYB4-F1
#
_cell.length_a   1.000
_cell.length_b   1.000
_cell.length_c   1.000
_cell.angle_alpha   90.00
_cell.angle_beta   90.00
_cell.angle_gamma   90.00
#
_symmetry.space_group_name_H-M   'P 1'
#
loop_
_entity.id
_entity.type
_entity.pdbx_description
1 polymer ?
#
loop_
_entity_poly.entity_id
_entity_poly.type
_entity_poly.pdbx_seq_one_letter_code
_entity_poly.pdbx_strand_id
1 'polypeptide(L)'
;MVADGGDDAIAVIRRFDGVDDDTADRLADLKRSGDLDTSDLNRLENALDNGEIDGRDLRRASELLSNEEGYRGENVEADDILRVSEQRGDISEIIAVTKDTDGNVVWLEEGRLTSETRQSGEWIKDNGGSGWRHIAHNRLSNPNGNQFLQYGDEYTDIEAVKRLVFTALDDGDRVRVDGDIFYQYREPDSGRYISVLVGENGYAVTVKPTKVTG
;
A
#
# COMPACT_ATOMS: atom_id res chain seq x y z
N MET A 1 -36.18 20.35 1.13
CA MET A 1 -34.72 20.24 0.96
C MET A 1 -34.27 19.18 1.91
N VAL A 2 -33.97 17.99 1.40
CA VAL A 2 -33.30 16.94 2.18
C VAL A 2 -31.84 17.37 2.18
N ALA A 3 -31.25 17.63 3.35
CA ALA A 3 -29.81 17.78 3.43
C ALA A 3 -29.20 16.48 2.89
N ASP A 4 -28.33 16.58 1.90
CA ASP A 4 -27.63 15.42 1.38
C ASP A 4 -26.74 14.91 2.52
N GLY A 5 -27.01 13.70 3.02
CA GLY A 5 -26.31 13.17 4.21
C GLY A 5 -24.80 13.13 4.05
N GLY A 6 -24.27 13.18 2.82
CA GLY A 6 -22.84 13.29 2.56
C GLY A 6 -22.23 14.66 2.92
N ASP A 7 -22.96 15.77 2.69
CA ASP A 7 -22.48 17.12 3.05
C ASP A 7 -22.44 17.29 4.58
N ASP A 8 -23.39 16.66 5.28
CA ASP A 8 -23.41 16.61 6.74
C ASP A 8 -22.23 15.79 7.29
N ALA A 9 -21.91 14.63 6.69
CA ALA A 9 -20.77 13.79 7.10
C ALA A 9 -19.43 14.52 6.90
N ILE A 10 -19.21 15.22 5.78
CA ILE A 10 -18.00 16.01 5.56
C ILE A 10 -17.88 17.14 6.59
N ALA A 11 -18.99 17.79 6.93
CA ALA A 11 -19.03 18.83 7.95
C ALA A 11 -18.72 18.29 9.36
N VAL A 12 -19.01 17.02 9.63
CA VAL A 12 -18.63 16.32 10.87
C VAL A 12 -17.16 15.93 10.83
N ILE A 13 -16.67 15.34 9.73
CA ILE A 13 -15.26 14.97 9.53
C ILE A 13 -14.31 16.15 9.75
N ARG A 14 -14.67 17.35 9.27
CA ARG A 14 -13.89 18.60 9.49
C ARG A 14 -13.69 18.99 10.96
N ARG A 15 -14.46 18.40 11.88
CA ARG A 15 -14.38 18.71 13.32
C ARG A 15 -13.43 17.79 14.07
N PHE A 16 -12.94 16.72 13.45
CA PHE A 16 -11.99 15.82 14.07
C PHE A 16 -10.59 16.42 14.08
N ASP A 17 -9.90 16.21 15.20
CA ASP A 17 -8.53 16.68 15.37
C ASP A 17 -7.60 15.97 14.39
N GLY A 18 -6.74 16.73 13.72
CA GLY A 18 -5.82 16.21 12.70
C GLY A 18 -6.37 16.09 11.28
N VAL A 19 -7.64 16.44 11.02
CA VAL A 19 -8.16 16.60 9.65
C VAL A 19 -7.96 18.05 9.20
N ASP A 20 -7.12 18.24 8.18
CA ASP A 20 -6.93 19.55 7.56
C ASP A 20 -8.00 19.87 6.49
N ASP A 21 -8.14 21.15 6.17
CA ASP A 21 -9.13 21.62 5.18
C ASP A 21 -8.90 20.95 3.82
N ASP A 22 -7.64 20.70 3.44
CA ASP A 22 -7.25 20.03 2.19
C ASP A 22 -7.80 18.59 2.14
N THR A 23 -7.68 17.83 3.23
CA THR A 23 -8.22 16.47 3.35
C THR A 23 -9.74 16.49 3.23
N ALA A 24 -10.42 17.42 3.92
CA ALA A 24 -11.86 17.51 3.85
C ALA A 24 -12.38 17.93 2.47
N ASP A 25 -11.68 18.86 1.81
CA ASP A 25 -12.00 19.28 0.44
C ASP A 25 -11.82 18.13 -0.56
N ARG A 26 -10.75 17.33 -0.39
CA ARG A 26 -10.52 16.13 -1.20
C ARG A 26 -11.63 15.10 -1.04
N LEU A 27 -12.08 14.83 0.19
CA LEU A 27 -13.21 13.95 0.45
C LEU A 27 -14.51 14.47 -0.18
N ALA A 28 -14.73 15.79 -0.15
CA ALA A 28 -15.87 16.41 -0.81
C ALA A 28 -15.81 16.25 -2.33
N ASP A 29 -14.63 16.37 -2.93
CA ASP A 29 -14.43 16.16 -4.37
C ASP A 29 -14.61 14.69 -4.76
N LEU A 30 -14.10 13.74 -3.98
CA LEU A 30 -14.33 12.30 -4.18
C LEU A 30 -15.82 11.94 -4.06
N LYS A 31 -16.55 12.60 -3.16
CA LYS A 31 -18.01 12.43 -3.06
C LYS A 31 -18.75 12.97 -4.29
N ARG A 32 -18.28 14.08 -4.86
CA ARG A 32 -18.85 14.68 -6.08
C ARG A 32 -18.52 13.89 -7.34
N SER A 33 -17.33 13.29 -7.42
CA SER A 33 -16.93 12.42 -8.54
C SER A 33 -17.65 11.06 -8.49
N GLY A 34 -18.09 10.64 -7.30
CA GLY A 34 -18.75 9.35 -7.07
C GLY A 34 -17.78 8.25 -6.63
N ASP A 35 -16.52 8.58 -6.38
CA ASP A 35 -15.52 7.65 -5.81
C ASP A 35 -15.75 7.38 -4.31
N LEU A 36 -16.52 8.26 -3.65
CA LEU A 36 -17.09 8.05 -2.33
C LEU A 36 -18.60 8.20 -2.41
N ASP A 37 -19.33 7.33 -1.72
CA ASP A 37 -20.75 7.50 -1.46
C ASP A 37 -21.01 7.93 0.00
N THR A 38 -22.30 8.10 0.34
CA THR A 38 -22.69 8.52 1.69
C THR A 38 -22.44 7.42 2.72
N SER A 39 -22.50 6.14 2.32
CA SER A 39 -22.18 5.01 3.19
C SER A 39 -20.69 5.01 3.54
N ASP A 40 -19.81 5.29 2.58
CA ASP A 40 -18.37 5.39 2.80
C ASP A 40 -18.03 6.51 3.79
N LEU A 41 -18.62 7.71 3.58
CA LEU A 41 -18.42 8.86 4.47
C LEU A 41 -18.92 8.57 5.89
N ASN A 42 -20.08 7.93 6.04
CA ASN A 42 -20.58 7.52 7.35
C ASN A 42 -19.66 6.48 8.00
N ARG A 43 -19.06 5.57 7.23
CA ARG A 43 -18.11 4.59 7.77
C ARG A 43 -16.82 5.27 8.24
N LEU A 44 -16.31 6.23 7.47
CA LEU A 44 -15.16 7.06 7.85
C LEU A 44 -15.43 7.83 9.15
N GLU A 45 -16.60 8.47 9.25
CA GLU A 45 -17.04 9.16 10.47
C GLU A 45 -17.08 8.19 11.67
N ASN A 46 -17.72 7.03 11.52
CA ASN A 46 -17.79 6.03 12.59
C ASN A 46 -16.41 5.50 13.00
N ALA A 47 -15.50 5.28 12.04
CA ALA A 47 -14.14 4.82 12.31
C ALA A 47 -13.33 5.88 13.08
N LEU A 48 -13.49 7.17 12.74
CA LEU A 48 -12.91 8.28 13.50
C LEU A 48 -13.50 8.37 14.90
N ASP A 49 -14.83 8.29 15.05
CA ASP A 49 -15.53 8.36 16.34
C ASP A 49 -15.13 7.21 17.28
N ASN A 50 -14.90 6.01 16.74
CA ASN A 50 -14.46 4.86 17.50
C ASN A 50 -12.94 4.83 17.75
N GLY A 51 -12.19 5.77 17.16
CA GLY A 51 -10.73 5.82 17.24
C GLY A 51 -10.02 4.68 16.51
N GLU A 52 -10.69 4.09 15.50
CA GLU A 52 -10.14 3.05 14.62
C GLU A 52 -9.19 3.64 13.56
N ILE A 53 -9.43 4.89 13.19
CA ILE A 53 -8.57 5.70 12.33
C ILE A 53 -8.40 7.09 12.94
N ASP A 54 -7.28 7.76 12.64
CA ASP A 54 -7.05 9.16 13.00
C ASP A 54 -7.02 10.08 11.76
N GLY A 55 -6.78 11.39 11.96
CA GLY A 55 -6.71 12.34 10.86
C GLY A 55 -5.59 12.05 9.84
N ARG A 56 -4.50 11.39 10.24
CA ARG A 56 -3.41 10.99 9.33
C ARG A 56 -3.82 9.81 8.48
N ASP A 57 -4.52 8.84 9.06
CA ASP A 57 -5.12 7.73 8.30
C ASP A 57 -6.12 8.26 7.28
N LEU A 58 -7.00 9.19 7.69
CA LEU A 58 -7.98 9.78 6.78
C LEU A 58 -7.33 10.56 5.64
N ARG A 59 -6.33 11.38 5.98
CA ARG A 59 -5.53 12.09 4.98
C ARG A 59 -4.93 11.09 4.00
N ARG A 60 -4.30 10.03 4.49
CA ARG A 60 -3.64 9.05 3.63
C ARG A 60 -4.62 8.28 2.76
N ALA A 61 -5.76 7.88 3.30
CA ALA A 61 -6.84 7.26 2.54
C ALA A 61 -7.34 8.19 1.43
N SER A 62 -7.53 9.48 1.74
CA SER A 62 -7.97 10.47 0.75
C SER A 62 -6.96 10.65 -0.39
N GLU A 63 -5.64 10.70 -0.08
CA GLU A 63 -4.56 10.81 -1.07
C GLU A 63 -4.50 9.60 -2.01
N LEU A 64 -4.68 8.39 -1.47
CA LEU A 64 -4.77 7.17 -2.26
C LEU A 64 -6.03 7.19 -3.14
N LEU A 65 -7.17 7.65 -2.61
CA LEU A 65 -8.42 7.73 -3.35
C LEU A 65 -8.45 8.79 -4.44
N SER A 66 -7.69 9.87 -4.31
CA SER A 66 -7.56 10.86 -5.39
C SER A 66 -6.44 10.53 -6.38
N ASN A 67 -5.69 9.44 -6.16
CA ASN A 67 -4.48 9.09 -6.92
C ASN A 67 -3.42 10.22 -6.89
N GLU A 68 -3.37 11.02 -5.83
CA GLU A 68 -2.36 12.08 -5.67
C GLU A 68 -1.02 11.52 -5.20
N GLU A 69 -1.04 10.57 -4.25
CA GLU A 69 0.16 9.98 -3.70
C GLU A 69 0.04 8.47 -3.46
N GLY A 70 1.12 7.73 -3.74
CA GLY A 70 1.15 6.27 -3.66
C GLY A 70 0.60 5.59 -4.91
N TYR A 71 0.44 4.27 -4.84
CA TYR A 71 -0.18 3.49 -5.91
C TYR A 71 -1.50 2.89 -5.42
N ARG A 72 -2.58 3.14 -6.18
CA ARG A 72 -3.87 2.50 -5.98
C ARG A 72 -4.20 1.68 -7.23
N GLY A 73 -4.43 0.38 -7.05
CA GLY A 73 -4.94 -0.48 -8.12
C GLY A 73 -6.31 0.01 -8.62
N GLU A 74 -6.63 -0.21 -9.89
CA GLU A 74 -7.84 0.34 -10.52
C GLU A 74 -9.14 -0.14 -9.85
N ASN A 75 -9.11 -1.35 -9.27
CA ASN A 75 -10.28 -2.00 -8.65
C ASN A 75 -10.36 -1.77 -7.12
N VAL A 76 -9.50 -0.93 -6.56
CA VAL A 76 -9.52 -0.58 -5.13
C VAL A 76 -10.52 0.54 -4.89
N GLU A 77 -11.47 0.28 -3.99
CA GLU A 77 -12.49 1.23 -3.56
C GLU A 77 -12.16 1.74 -2.15
N ALA A 78 -12.86 2.78 -1.69
CA ALA A 78 -12.67 3.34 -0.35
C ALA A 78 -12.82 2.29 0.77
N ASP A 79 -13.80 1.40 0.59
CA ASP A 79 -14.10 0.32 1.51
C ASP A 79 -12.92 -0.66 1.68
N ASP A 80 -12.10 -0.84 0.65
CA ASP A 80 -10.91 -1.70 0.70
C ASP A 80 -9.76 -1.07 1.46
N ILE A 81 -9.59 0.25 1.35
CA ILE A 81 -8.58 0.99 2.12
C ILE A 81 -8.92 0.91 3.61
N LEU A 82 -10.20 1.02 3.97
CA LEU A 82 -10.65 0.90 5.35
C LEU A 82 -10.46 -0.50 5.93
N ARG A 83 -10.63 -1.55 5.11
CA ARG A 83 -10.33 -2.93 5.52
C ARG A 83 -8.88 -3.12 5.95
N VAL A 84 -7.94 -2.29 5.49
CA VAL A 84 -6.54 -2.41 5.92
C VAL A 84 -6.39 -2.20 7.43
N SER A 85 -7.09 -1.22 8.02
CA SER A 85 -7.07 -1.02 9.49
C SER A 85 -7.65 -2.23 10.23
N GLU A 86 -8.76 -2.78 9.73
CA GLU A 86 -9.39 -4.00 10.28
C GLU A 86 -8.45 -5.22 10.21
N GLN A 87 -7.60 -5.26 9.19
CA GLN A 87 -6.57 -6.27 8.96
C GLN A 87 -5.24 -5.97 9.71
N ARG A 88 -5.27 -5.02 10.67
CA ARG A 88 -4.15 -4.60 11.51
C ARG A 88 -3.00 -3.94 10.72
N GLY A 89 -3.28 -3.40 9.54
CA GLY A 89 -2.38 -2.49 8.84
C GLY A 89 -2.50 -1.07 9.37
N ASP A 90 -1.50 -0.24 9.04
CA ASP A 90 -1.48 1.19 9.37
C ASP A 90 -1.77 1.98 8.10
N ILE A 91 -2.97 2.56 7.98
CA ILE A 91 -3.40 3.29 6.78
C ILE A 91 -2.44 4.44 6.49
N SER A 92 -2.00 5.16 7.53
CA SER A 92 -1.06 6.27 7.41
C SER A 92 0.30 5.90 6.82
N GLU A 93 0.71 4.62 6.87
CA GLU A 93 1.95 4.14 6.28
C GLU A 93 1.79 3.49 4.89
N ILE A 94 0.56 3.30 4.39
CA ILE A 94 0.32 2.65 3.09
C ILE A 94 0.98 3.46 1.98
N ILE A 95 1.94 2.89 1.27
CA ILE A 95 2.49 3.49 0.04
C ILE A 95 1.84 2.92 -1.21
N ALA A 96 1.19 1.76 -1.10
CA ALA A 96 0.37 1.22 -2.16
C ALA A 96 -0.64 0.19 -1.68
N VAL A 97 -1.74 0.09 -2.41
CA VAL A 97 -2.82 -0.86 -2.16
C VAL A 97 -3.40 -1.35 -3.49
N THR A 98 -3.74 -2.62 -3.55
CA THR A 98 -4.30 -3.31 -4.73
C THR A 98 -5.25 -4.43 -4.27
N LYS A 99 -6.04 -4.98 -5.21
CA LYS A 99 -6.70 -6.26 -5.05
C LYS A 99 -5.99 -7.31 -5.90
N ASP A 100 -5.69 -8.46 -5.32
CA ASP A 100 -5.20 -9.58 -6.11
C ASP A 100 -6.31 -10.17 -7.01
N THR A 101 -5.94 -11.11 -7.87
CA THR A 101 -6.86 -11.78 -8.81
C THR A 101 -7.99 -12.58 -8.15
N ASP A 102 -7.89 -12.86 -6.85
CA ASP A 102 -8.96 -13.47 -6.04
C ASP A 102 -9.85 -12.41 -5.36
N GLY A 103 -9.56 -11.12 -5.52
CA GLY A 103 -10.26 -9.99 -4.92
C GLY A 103 -9.82 -9.64 -3.51
N ASN A 104 -8.71 -10.19 -3.01
CA ASN A 104 -8.19 -9.89 -1.68
C ASN A 104 -7.39 -8.60 -1.68
N VAL A 105 -7.59 -7.76 -0.66
CA VAL A 105 -6.80 -6.54 -0.47
C VAL A 105 -5.36 -6.90 -0.11
N VAL A 106 -4.41 -6.35 -0.86
CA VAL A 106 -2.97 -6.46 -0.61
C VAL A 106 -2.38 -5.06 -0.57
N TRP A 107 -1.55 -4.77 0.44
CA TRP A 107 -0.95 -3.44 0.58
C TRP A 107 0.53 -3.51 0.95
N LEU A 108 1.24 -2.45 0.62
CA LEU A 108 2.61 -2.20 1.07
C LEU A 108 2.64 -0.93 1.90
N GLU A 109 3.30 -1.03 3.05
CA GLU A 109 3.57 0.10 3.94
C GLU A 109 5.03 0.55 3.76
N GLU A 110 5.32 1.79 4.16
CA GLU A 110 6.70 2.28 4.30
C GLU A 110 7.52 1.34 5.19
N GLY A 111 6.93 0.90 6.31
CA GLY A 111 7.47 -0.14 7.17
C GLY A 111 8.73 0.28 7.93
N ARG A 112 9.53 -0.71 8.34
CA ARG A 112 10.65 -0.48 9.26
C ARG A 112 11.78 -1.48 9.10
N LEU A 113 12.98 -1.02 9.42
CA LEU A 113 14.12 -1.88 9.74
C LEU A 113 14.07 -2.33 11.20
N THR A 114 14.73 -3.43 11.55
CA THR A 114 14.98 -3.75 12.96
C THR A 114 15.88 -2.70 13.63
N SER A 115 15.83 -2.62 14.96
CA SER A 115 16.68 -1.70 15.71
C SER A 115 18.17 -2.00 15.56
N GLU A 116 18.53 -3.29 15.46
CA GLU A 116 19.90 -3.73 15.20
C GLU A 116 20.38 -3.16 13.85
N THR A 117 19.60 -3.32 12.79
CA THR A 117 19.97 -2.80 11.47
C THR A 117 20.03 -1.28 11.45
N ARG A 118 19.05 -0.60 12.06
CA ARG A 118 18.98 0.87 12.06
C ARG A 118 20.14 1.54 12.80
N GLN A 119 20.66 0.89 13.85
CA GLN A 119 21.75 1.43 14.66
C GLN A 119 23.14 1.00 14.18
N SER A 120 23.19 0.04 13.25
CA SER A 120 24.46 -0.46 12.73
C SER A 120 25.13 0.59 11.84
N GLY A 121 26.43 0.85 12.10
CA GLY A 121 27.29 1.61 11.19
C GLY A 121 27.78 0.79 10.00
N GLU A 122 27.53 -0.52 10.00
CA GLU A 122 27.89 -1.47 8.95
C GLU A 122 26.63 -2.09 8.33
N TRP A 123 26.73 -2.60 7.11
CA TRP A 123 25.62 -3.35 6.54
C TRP A 123 25.44 -4.68 7.28
N ILE A 124 24.23 -4.88 7.81
CA ILE A 124 23.75 -6.18 8.25
C ILE A 124 22.45 -6.50 7.51
N LYS A 125 22.26 -7.77 7.14
CA LYS A 125 21.00 -8.22 6.54
C LYS A 125 19.87 -8.07 7.55
N ASP A 126 18.86 -7.27 7.22
CA ASP A 126 17.70 -7.10 8.08
C ASP A 126 16.77 -8.30 7.90
N ASN A 127 16.61 -9.16 8.90
CA ASN A 127 15.75 -10.36 8.79
C ASN A 127 14.39 -10.20 9.48
N GLY A 128 14.17 -9.11 10.20
CA GLY A 128 12.96 -8.90 11.01
C GLY A 128 12.22 -7.59 10.74
N GLY A 129 12.69 -6.76 9.81
CA GLY A 129 11.93 -5.62 9.32
C GLY A 129 10.90 -6.01 8.27
N SER A 130 10.17 -5.02 7.79
CA SER A 130 9.09 -5.18 6.82
C SER A 130 8.88 -3.91 6.00
N GLY A 131 8.12 -4.04 4.93
CA GLY A 131 7.69 -2.94 4.08
C GLY A 131 8.82 -2.40 3.20
N TRP A 132 8.59 -1.22 2.65
CA TRP A 132 9.48 -0.60 1.67
C TRP A 132 10.90 -0.36 2.21
N ARG A 133 11.04 0.13 3.45
CA ARG A 133 12.38 0.36 4.05
C ARG A 133 13.21 -0.91 4.12
N HIS A 134 12.58 -2.02 4.49
CA HIS A 134 13.23 -3.32 4.53
C HIS A 134 13.62 -3.81 3.12
N ILE A 135 12.73 -3.64 2.13
CA ILE A 135 13.01 -3.96 0.72
C ILE A 135 14.19 -3.12 0.22
N ALA A 136 14.14 -1.81 0.40
CA ALA A 136 15.19 -0.89 -0.03
C ALA A 136 16.55 -1.26 0.58
N HIS A 137 16.59 -1.48 1.89
CA HIS A 137 17.82 -1.87 2.60
C HIS A 137 18.41 -3.17 2.07
N ASN A 138 17.59 -4.22 1.92
CA ASN A 138 18.07 -5.57 1.58
C ASN A 138 18.20 -5.84 0.08
N ARG A 139 17.60 -5.01 -0.78
CA ARG A 139 17.46 -5.29 -2.22
C ARG A 139 17.93 -4.16 -3.12
N LEU A 140 17.82 -2.91 -2.69
CA LEU A 140 18.21 -1.75 -3.51
C LEU A 140 19.59 -1.23 -3.14
N SER A 141 19.93 -1.24 -1.86
CA SER A 141 21.21 -0.71 -1.39
C SER A 141 22.25 -1.81 -1.15
N ASN A 142 21.82 -2.99 -0.70
CA ASN A 142 22.74 -4.00 -0.19
C ASN A 142 22.36 -5.44 -0.61
N PRO A 143 23.26 -6.44 -0.41
CA PRO A 143 24.70 -6.27 -0.14
C PRO A 143 25.48 -5.71 -1.32
N ASN A 144 24.99 -5.92 -2.55
CA ASN A 144 25.75 -5.64 -3.78
C ASN A 144 25.07 -4.57 -4.64
N GLY A 145 24.41 -3.59 -4.01
CA GLY A 145 23.59 -2.61 -4.70
C GLY A 145 22.26 -3.18 -5.20
N ASN A 146 21.67 -2.50 -6.18
CA ASN A 146 20.30 -2.73 -6.62
C ASN A 146 20.15 -4.05 -7.39
N GLN A 147 19.48 -5.01 -6.76
CA GLN A 147 19.25 -6.36 -7.28
C GLN A 147 18.25 -6.38 -8.45
N PHE A 148 17.41 -5.36 -8.62
CA PHE A 148 16.44 -5.27 -9.72
C PHE A 148 17.09 -4.88 -11.05
N LEU A 149 18.34 -4.39 -11.05
CA LEU A 149 19.10 -4.11 -12.28
C LEU A 149 19.30 -5.34 -13.16
N GLN A 150 19.13 -6.56 -12.61
CA GLN A 150 19.12 -7.78 -13.42
C GLN A 150 18.01 -7.80 -14.48
N TYR A 151 17.00 -6.95 -14.34
CA TYR A 151 15.90 -6.82 -15.29
C TYR A 151 16.12 -5.73 -16.34
N GLY A 152 17.12 -4.86 -16.15
CA GLY A 152 17.41 -3.72 -17.02
C GLY A 152 17.76 -2.45 -16.23
N ASP A 153 18.42 -1.51 -16.90
CA ASP A 153 18.92 -0.28 -16.30
C ASP A 153 17.80 0.69 -15.89
N GLU A 154 16.59 0.54 -16.44
CA GLU A 154 15.41 1.33 -16.04
C GLU A 154 15.07 1.17 -14.55
N TYR A 155 15.45 0.04 -13.94
CA TYR A 155 15.24 -0.21 -12.52
C TYR A 155 16.26 0.48 -11.61
N THR A 156 17.16 1.28 -12.18
CA THR A 156 17.89 2.31 -11.40
C THR A 156 16.91 3.31 -10.80
N ASP A 157 15.78 3.56 -11.48
CA ASP A 157 14.67 4.35 -10.95
C ASP A 157 13.89 3.53 -9.91
N ILE A 158 13.85 4.05 -8.68
CA ILE A 158 13.12 3.46 -7.57
C ILE A 158 11.63 3.37 -7.88
N GLU A 159 11.08 4.36 -8.59
CA GLU A 159 9.66 4.35 -8.94
C GLU A 159 9.35 3.26 -9.98
N ALA A 160 10.30 2.90 -10.85
CA ALA A 160 10.16 1.75 -11.74
C ALA A 160 10.13 0.43 -10.96
N VAL A 161 10.92 0.29 -9.90
CA VAL A 161 10.86 -0.89 -9.02
C VAL A 161 9.52 -0.96 -8.31
N LYS A 162 9.05 0.14 -7.71
CA LYS A 162 7.74 0.18 -7.06
C LYS A 162 6.61 -0.20 -8.02
N ARG A 163 6.59 0.38 -9.23
CA ARG A 163 5.61 0.02 -10.27
C ARG A 163 5.64 -1.48 -10.60
N LEU A 164 6.82 -2.05 -10.83
CA LEU A 164 6.95 -3.50 -11.07
C LEU A 164 6.35 -4.32 -9.94
N VAL A 165 6.61 -3.94 -8.68
CA VAL A 165 6.05 -4.65 -7.52
C VAL A 165 4.53 -4.58 -7.51
N PHE A 166 3.96 -3.41 -7.74
CA PHE A 166 2.52 -3.23 -7.60
C PHE A 166 1.72 -3.76 -8.78
N THR A 167 2.20 -3.59 -10.01
CA THR A 167 1.56 -4.24 -11.17
C THR A 167 1.59 -5.75 -11.04
N ALA A 168 2.68 -6.32 -10.50
CA ALA A 168 2.74 -7.76 -10.24
C ALA A 168 1.78 -8.23 -9.14
N LEU A 169 1.50 -7.40 -8.13
CA LEU A 169 0.54 -7.74 -7.07
C LEU A 169 -0.92 -7.58 -7.50
N ASP A 170 -1.19 -6.63 -8.41
CA ASP A 170 -2.52 -6.31 -8.93
C ASP A 170 -3.00 -7.33 -9.96
N ASP A 171 -2.21 -7.60 -11.00
CA ASP A 171 -2.62 -8.43 -12.14
C ASP A 171 -1.57 -9.49 -12.52
N GLY A 172 -0.67 -9.82 -11.60
CA GLY A 172 0.35 -10.83 -11.84
C GLY A 172 -0.16 -12.27 -11.69
N ASP A 173 0.36 -13.16 -12.53
CA ASP A 173 0.14 -14.60 -12.37
C ASP A 173 0.81 -15.08 -11.07
N ARG A 174 0.00 -15.38 -10.06
CA ARG A 174 0.46 -15.86 -8.75
C ARG A 174 0.70 -17.37 -8.76
N VAL A 175 1.94 -17.77 -8.54
CA VAL A 175 2.35 -19.17 -8.37
C VAL A 175 2.85 -19.38 -6.94
N ARG A 176 2.22 -20.30 -6.22
CA ARG A 176 2.74 -20.78 -4.94
C ARG A 176 3.92 -21.73 -5.21
N VAL A 177 5.05 -21.46 -4.60
CA VAL A 177 6.22 -22.35 -4.66
C VAL A 177 6.16 -23.28 -3.45
N ASP A 178 6.07 -24.59 -3.70
CA ASP A 178 5.95 -25.59 -2.63
C ASP A 178 7.15 -25.52 -1.67
N GLY A 179 6.83 -25.45 -0.37
CA GLY A 179 7.83 -25.34 0.69
C GLY A 179 8.47 -23.96 0.85
N ASP A 180 8.06 -22.96 0.06
CA ASP A 180 8.49 -21.57 0.21
C ASP A 180 7.39 -20.72 0.90
N ILE A 181 7.83 -19.72 1.66
CA ILE A 181 6.94 -18.71 2.27
C ILE A 181 6.60 -17.59 1.29
N PHE A 182 7.32 -17.53 0.16
CA PHE A 182 7.09 -16.55 -0.90
C PHE A 182 6.10 -17.08 -1.94
N TYR A 183 5.25 -16.19 -2.42
CA TYR A 183 4.56 -16.36 -3.69
C TYR A 183 5.40 -15.76 -4.81
N GLN A 184 5.41 -16.41 -5.96
CA GLN A 184 6.03 -15.86 -7.17
C GLN A 184 4.94 -15.20 -8.02
N TYR A 185 5.20 -13.98 -8.48
CA TYR A 185 4.33 -13.23 -9.35
C TYR A 185 5.05 -12.95 -10.65
N ARG A 186 4.39 -13.22 -11.78
CA ARG A 186 4.83 -12.77 -13.09
C ARG A 186 4.12 -11.47 -13.40
N GLU A 187 4.87 -10.38 -13.50
CA GLU A 187 4.31 -9.09 -13.88
C GLU A 187 3.85 -9.14 -15.36
N PRO A 188 2.61 -8.73 -15.66
CA PRO A 188 1.98 -8.97 -16.96
C PRO A 188 2.66 -8.25 -18.12
N ASP A 189 3.12 -7.01 -17.94
CA ASP A 189 3.64 -6.18 -19.04
C ASP A 189 5.06 -6.57 -19.45
N SER A 190 5.93 -6.77 -18.47
CA SER A 190 7.35 -7.08 -18.70
C SER A 190 7.63 -8.58 -18.70
N GLY A 191 6.70 -9.41 -18.20
CA GLY A 191 6.90 -10.83 -17.99
C GLY A 191 7.95 -11.18 -16.92
N ARG A 192 8.39 -10.19 -16.13
CA ARG A 192 9.42 -10.34 -15.09
C ARG A 192 8.82 -11.00 -13.87
N TYR A 193 9.63 -11.81 -13.18
CA TYR A 193 9.17 -12.57 -12.03
C TYR A 193 9.72 -12.01 -10.73
N ILE A 194 8.84 -11.63 -9.81
CA ILE A 194 9.24 -11.27 -8.44
C ILE A 194 8.72 -12.31 -7.46
N SER A 195 9.40 -12.46 -6.34
CA SER A 195 8.90 -13.23 -5.21
C SER A 195 8.51 -12.29 -4.09
N VAL A 196 7.27 -12.38 -3.63
CA VAL A 196 6.71 -11.54 -2.57
C VAL A 196 6.30 -12.42 -1.39
N LEU A 197 6.68 -12.01 -0.18
CA LEU A 197 6.12 -12.54 1.04
C LEU A 197 4.93 -11.68 1.43
N VAL A 198 3.73 -12.26 1.35
CA VAL A 198 2.50 -11.61 1.78
C VAL A 198 2.05 -12.26 3.07
N GLY A 199 1.84 -11.46 4.11
CA GLY A 199 1.29 -11.92 5.38
C GLY A 199 -0.15 -12.41 5.22
N GLU A 200 -0.63 -13.22 6.17
CA GLU A 200 -2.01 -13.73 6.13
C GLU A 200 -3.08 -12.63 6.14
N ASN A 201 -2.70 -11.43 6.61
CA ASN A 201 -3.57 -10.27 6.63
C ASN A 201 -3.61 -9.50 5.30
N GLY A 202 -2.73 -9.78 4.33
CA GLY A 202 -2.63 -9.04 3.06
C GLY A 202 -1.42 -8.11 2.99
N TYR A 203 -0.63 -7.97 4.06
CA TYR A 203 0.54 -7.09 4.08
C TYR A 203 1.71 -7.66 3.26
N ALA A 204 2.18 -6.94 2.25
CA ALA A 204 3.40 -7.26 1.51
C ALA A 204 4.65 -6.96 2.37
N VAL A 205 5.16 -7.99 3.04
CA VAL A 205 6.27 -7.87 4.01
C VAL A 205 7.60 -7.57 3.34
N THR A 206 7.92 -8.29 2.25
CA THR A 206 9.18 -8.13 1.51
C THR A 206 9.05 -8.66 0.09
N VAL A 207 9.93 -8.17 -0.78
CA VAL A 207 10.00 -8.54 -2.19
C VAL A 207 11.45 -8.87 -2.54
N LYS A 208 11.65 -9.81 -3.47
CA LYS A 208 12.95 -10.04 -4.11
C LYS A 208 12.75 -10.26 -5.61
N PRO A 209 13.67 -9.75 -6.46
CA PRO A 209 13.69 -10.13 -7.85
C PRO A 209 14.07 -11.60 -7.97
N THR A 210 13.36 -12.35 -8.82
CA THR A 210 13.59 -13.76 -9.11
C THR A 210 14.11 -13.91 -10.53
N LYS A 211 15.19 -14.68 -10.69
CA LYS A 211 15.62 -15.12 -12.02
C LYS A 211 14.69 -16.23 -12.49
N VAL A 212 14.25 -16.15 -13.73
CA VAL A 212 13.64 -17.30 -14.39
C VAL A 212 14.73 -18.36 -14.54
N THR A 213 14.63 -19.44 -13.79
CA THR A 213 15.29 -20.68 -14.18
C THR A 213 14.53 -21.17 -15.40
N GLY A 214 15.13 -20.99 -16.58
CA GLY A 214 14.60 -21.48 -17.84
C GLY A 214 14.49 -22.99 -17.90
#